data_AF-A0AAI8VRH2-F1
#
_entry.id   AF-A0AAI8VRH2-F1
#
_cell.length_a   1.000
_cell.length_b   1.000
_cell.length_c   1.000
_cell.angle_alpha   90.00
_cell.angle_beta   90.00
_cell.angle_gamma   90.00
#
_symmetry.space_group_name_H-M   'P 1'
#
loop_
_entity.id
_entity.type
_entity.pdbx_description
1 polymer ?
#
loop_
_entity_poly.entity_id
_entity_poly.type
_entity_poly.pdbx_seq_one_letter_code
_entity_poly.pdbx_strand_id
1 'polypeptide(L)'
;MFSSTYINNFLYTWPFQGNVAPVLRWVGSKKAHMFRQAVQKMITARTSQPADAKPDFYASVTGEGGLHQSKVWSEALFFVLAGGSTVATAMVGTLFHLSCHPDAYDRVATEVRGTFSSAREIQPGAKLATCTYLRAVIKTFHCGRPRDPTGY
;
A
#
# COMPACT_ATOMS: atom_id res chain seq x y z
N MET A 1 -14.42 12.64 -13.34
CA MET A 1 -15.29 12.36 -14.50
C MET A 1 -15.31 10.87 -14.89
N PHE A 2 -14.88 9.94 -14.02
CA PHE A 2 -14.78 8.50 -14.35
C PHE A 2 -15.76 7.58 -13.61
N SER A 3 -16.72 8.12 -12.84
CA SER A 3 -17.61 7.29 -12.02
C SER A 3 -18.99 7.03 -12.62
N SER A 4 -19.47 7.89 -13.53
CA SER A 4 -20.84 7.80 -14.05
C SER A 4 -20.98 6.79 -15.20
N THR A 5 -19.93 6.59 -16.00
CA THR A 5 -19.99 5.76 -17.20
C THR A 5 -19.99 4.25 -16.88
N TYR A 6 -19.22 3.82 -15.88
CA TYR A 6 -19.14 2.39 -15.50
C TYR A 6 -20.40 1.90 -14.79
N ILE A 7 -21.02 2.74 -13.96
CA ILE A 7 -22.29 2.40 -13.29
C ILE A 7 -23.39 2.24 -14.35
N ASN A 8 -23.40 3.10 -15.37
CA ASN A 8 -24.39 3.00 -16.44
C ASN A 8 -24.20 1.71 -17.25
N ASN A 9 -22.95 1.35 -17.58
CA ASN A 9 -22.65 0.17 -18.39
C ASN A 9 -22.97 -1.17 -17.68
N PHE A 10 -22.82 -1.22 -16.34
CA PHE A 10 -23.19 -2.40 -15.53
C PHE A 10 -24.72 -2.56 -15.38
N LEU A 11 -25.46 -1.45 -15.45
CA LEU A 11 -26.92 -1.46 -15.36
C LEU A 11 -27.60 -1.87 -16.69
N TYR A 12 -26.94 -1.66 -17.83
CA TYR A 12 -27.47 -2.07 -19.15
C TYR A 12 -27.39 -3.58 -19.39
N THR A 13 -26.43 -4.29 -18.79
CA THR A 13 -26.22 -5.73 -19.03
C THR A 13 -27.17 -6.63 -18.24
N TRP A 14 -27.84 -6.15 -17.19
CA TRP A 14 -28.72 -6.98 -16.36
C TRP A 14 -29.94 -6.22 -15.79
N PRO A 15 -31.07 -6.15 -16.51
CA PRO A 15 -32.25 -5.36 -16.10
C PRO A 15 -32.88 -5.81 -14.77
N PHE A 16 -32.63 -7.05 -14.33
CA PHE A 16 -33.17 -7.60 -13.08
C PHE A 16 -32.38 -7.18 -11.81
N GLN A 17 -31.22 -6.53 -11.94
CA GLN A 17 -30.38 -6.11 -10.79
C GLN A 17 -30.63 -4.67 -10.31
N GLY A 18 -31.62 -3.95 -10.85
CA GLY A 18 -31.99 -2.60 -10.38
C GLY A 18 -32.35 -2.53 -8.89
N ASN A 19 -32.81 -3.64 -8.30
CA ASN A 19 -33.18 -3.73 -6.89
C ASN A 19 -31.99 -3.87 -5.92
N VAL A 20 -30.80 -4.29 -6.39
CA VAL A 20 -29.58 -4.40 -5.55
C VAL A 20 -28.69 -3.15 -5.63
N ALA A 21 -28.88 -2.32 -6.65
CA ALA A 21 -28.18 -1.04 -6.82
C ALA A 21 -28.28 -0.08 -5.61
N PRO A 22 -29.45 0.17 -4.99
CA PRO A 22 -29.54 1.05 -3.83
C PRO A 22 -28.79 0.49 -2.61
N VAL A 23 -28.80 -0.83 -2.40
CA VAL A 23 -28.06 -1.49 -1.31
C VAL A 23 -26.56 -1.41 -1.55
N LEU A 24 -26.11 -1.70 -2.77
CA LEU A 24 -24.69 -1.60 -3.15
C LEU A 24 -24.17 -0.15 -3.01
N ARG A 25 -24.97 0.84 -3.41
CA ARG A 25 -24.69 2.26 -3.26
C ARG A 25 -24.69 2.70 -1.79
N TRP A 26 -25.55 2.13 -0.95
CA TRP A 26 -25.58 2.39 0.50
C TRP A 26 -24.38 1.78 1.23
N VAL A 27 -24.02 0.53 0.93
CA VAL A 27 -22.82 -0.14 1.47
C VAL A 27 -21.55 0.61 1.05
N GLY A 28 -21.47 1.05 -0.22
CA GLY A 28 -20.37 1.88 -0.71
C GLY A 28 -20.30 3.25 -0.02
N SER A 29 -21.45 3.88 0.25
CA SER A 29 -21.52 5.18 0.92
C SER A 29 -20.99 5.12 2.35
N LYS A 30 -21.35 4.10 3.13
CA LYS A 30 -20.84 3.94 4.52
C LYS A 30 -19.31 3.85 4.57
N LYS A 31 -18.71 3.03 3.69
CA LYS A 31 -17.25 2.89 3.60
C LYS A 31 -16.57 4.19 3.16
N ALA A 32 -17.17 4.90 2.19
CA ALA A 32 -16.68 6.20 1.74
C ALA A 32 -16.75 7.27 2.84
N HIS A 33 -17.82 7.29 3.65
CA HIS A 33 -17.96 8.21 4.78
C HIS A 33 -16.91 7.93 5.86
N MET A 34 -16.72 6.66 6.24
CA MET A 34 -15.70 6.26 7.20
C MET A 34 -14.29 6.66 6.75
N PHE A 35 -13.98 6.42 5.47
CA PHE A 35 -12.69 6.81 4.89
C PHE A 35 -12.50 8.33 4.90
N ARG A 36 -13.50 9.11 4.48
CA ARG A 36 -13.44 10.59 4.54
C ARG A 36 -13.26 11.10 5.97
N GLN A 37 -13.96 10.52 6.93
CA GLN A 37 -13.81 10.87 8.34
C GLN A 37 -12.41 10.56 8.87
N ALA A 38 -11.85 9.40 8.52
CA ALA A 38 -10.49 9.03 8.91
C ALA A 38 -9.46 9.99 8.30
N VAL A 39 -9.60 10.32 7.02
CA VAL A 39 -8.73 11.29 6.34
C VAL A 39 -8.84 12.66 6.98
N GLN A 40 -10.06 13.17 7.21
CA GLN A 40 -10.26 14.46 7.88
C GLN A 40 -9.64 14.51 9.27
N LYS A 41 -9.81 13.46 10.08
CA LYS A 41 -9.17 13.36 11.41
C LYS A 41 -7.64 13.36 11.32
N MET A 42 -7.08 12.69 10.32
CA MET A 42 -5.63 12.67 10.11
C MET A 42 -5.10 14.05 9.69
N ILE A 43 -5.83 14.75 8.82
CA ILE A 43 -5.50 16.11 8.38
C ILE A 43 -5.52 17.07 9.56
N THR A 44 -6.62 17.11 10.31
CA THR A 44 -6.77 18.04 11.43
C THR A 44 -5.73 17.80 12.51
N ALA A 45 -5.41 16.54 12.82
CA ALA A 45 -4.37 16.19 13.79
C ALA A 45 -2.95 16.60 13.35
N ARG A 46 -2.69 16.71 12.05
CA ARG A 46 -1.41 17.18 11.52
C ARG A 46 -1.34 18.70 11.45
N THR A 47 -2.40 19.36 10.98
CA THR A 47 -2.44 20.82 10.90
C THR A 47 -2.45 21.48 12.29
N SER A 48 -2.88 20.77 13.34
CA SER A 48 -2.75 21.26 14.73
C SER A 48 -1.32 21.27 15.27
N GLN A 49 -0.36 20.67 14.56
CA GLN A 49 1.05 20.66 14.94
C GLN A 49 1.84 21.64 14.06
N PRO A 50 2.90 22.27 14.58
CA PRO A 50 3.78 23.12 13.76
C PRO A 50 4.48 22.27 12.68
N ALA A 51 4.80 22.90 11.54
CA ALA A 51 5.33 22.21 10.36
C ALA A 51 6.60 21.39 10.65
N ASP A 52 7.44 21.86 11.58
CA ASP A 52 8.71 21.21 11.96
C ASP A 52 8.57 20.20 13.09
N ALA A 53 7.36 19.95 13.61
CA ALA A 53 7.14 19.09 14.77
C ALA A 53 7.56 17.63 14.53
N LYS A 54 7.48 17.17 13.27
CA LYS A 54 7.77 15.78 12.91
C LYS A 54 8.52 15.70 11.58
N PRO A 55 9.69 15.04 11.53
CA PRO A 55 10.43 14.81 10.29
C PRO A 55 9.69 13.75 9.48
N ASP A 56 8.75 14.19 8.66
CA ASP A 56 8.06 13.33 7.72
C ASP A 56 7.84 14.05 6.39
N PHE A 57 7.27 13.30 5.44
CA PHE A 57 7.02 13.80 4.10
C PHE A 57 6.29 15.16 4.10
N TYR A 58 5.33 15.37 5.01
CA TYR A 58 4.56 16.62 5.05
C TYR A 58 5.44 17.82 5.43
N ALA A 59 6.32 17.68 6.43
CA ALA A 59 7.27 18.72 6.82
C ALA A 59 8.18 19.12 5.64
N SER A 60 8.61 18.15 4.81
CA SER A 60 9.45 18.42 3.65
C SER A 60 8.74 19.15 2.51
N VAL A 61 7.44 18.91 2.29
CA VAL A 61 6.68 19.50 1.16
C VAL A 61 5.95 20.79 1.52
N THR A 62 5.83 21.14 2.80
CA THR A 62 5.19 22.38 3.29
C THR A 62 6.18 23.49 3.66
N GLY A 63 7.50 23.30 3.45
CA GLY A 63 8.54 24.29 3.73
C GLY A 63 8.45 25.55 2.84
N GLU A 64 9.45 26.44 2.93
CA GLU A 64 9.49 27.69 2.14
C GLU A 64 9.47 27.40 0.63
N GLY A 65 8.43 27.87 -0.06
CA GLY A 65 8.17 27.56 -1.48
C GLY A 65 7.35 26.26 -1.72
N GLY A 66 6.88 25.63 -0.65
CA GLY A 66 6.13 24.37 -0.66
C GLY A 66 4.70 24.46 -1.20
N LEU A 67 4.10 23.29 -1.41
CA LEU A 67 2.75 23.17 -1.93
C LEU A 67 1.71 23.68 -0.92
N HIS A 68 0.67 24.35 -1.41
CA HIS A 68 -0.44 24.78 -0.57
C HIS A 68 -1.10 23.57 0.12
N GLN A 69 -1.49 23.73 1.39
CA GLN A 69 -2.01 22.64 2.25
C GLN A 69 -3.06 21.77 1.54
N SER A 70 -4.02 22.37 0.84
CA SER A 70 -5.06 21.61 0.12
C SER A 70 -4.51 20.70 -0.98
N LYS A 71 -3.44 21.11 -1.68
CA LYS A 71 -2.78 20.31 -2.72
C LYS A 71 -1.93 19.17 -2.13
N VAL A 72 -1.23 19.44 -1.02
CA VAL A 72 -0.45 18.43 -0.30
C VAL A 72 -1.34 17.26 0.12
N TRP A 73 -2.54 17.55 0.62
CA TRP A 73 -3.48 16.52 1.07
C TRP A 73 -4.13 15.74 -0.08
N SER A 74 -4.44 16.40 -1.21
CA SER A 74 -4.93 15.68 -2.40
C SER A 74 -3.86 14.73 -2.97
N GLU A 75 -2.60 15.16 -2.97
CA GLU A 75 -1.48 14.34 -3.45
C GLU A 75 -1.17 13.18 -2.49
N ALA A 76 -1.19 13.43 -1.19
CA ALA A 76 -1.02 12.38 -0.20
C ALA A 76 -2.13 11.32 -0.26
N LEU A 77 -3.38 11.75 -0.49
CA LEU A 77 -4.49 10.82 -0.69
C LEU A 77 -4.27 9.95 -1.92
N PHE A 78 -3.75 10.54 -3.00
CA PHE A 78 -3.38 9.82 -4.20
C PHE A 78 -2.29 8.78 -3.90
N PHE A 79 -1.24 9.12 -3.14
CA PHE A 79 -0.21 8.16 -2.73
C PHE A 79 -0.75 7.01 -1.89
N VAL A 80 -1.65 7.27 -0.94
CA VAL A 80 -2.25 6.20 -0.12
C VAL A 80 -3.07 5.25 -0.98
N LEU A 81 -3.83 5.77 -1.95
CA LEU A 81 -4.64 4.95 -2.86
C LEU A 81 -3.78 4.17 -3.85
N ALA A 82 -2.77 4.80 -4.46
CA ALA A 82 -1.88 4.18 -5.43
C ALA A 82 -0.92 3.16 -4.79
N GLY A 83 -0.35 3.51 -3.64
CA GLY A 83 0.62 2.69 -2.91
C GLY A 83 -0.03 1.59 -2.07
N GLY A 84 -1.22 1.83 -1.49
CA GLY A 84 -1.86 0.89 -0.58
C GLY A 84 -2.18 -0.44 -1.24
N SER A 85 -2.87 -0.42 -2.39
CA SER A 85 -3.27 -1.63 -3.09
C SER A 85 -2.08 -2.38 -3.73
N THR A 86 -1.11 -1.65 -4.26
CA THR A 86 0.07 -2.24 -4.91
C THR A 86 1.00 -2.93 -3.91
N VAL A 87 1.26 -2.28 -2.77
CA VAL A 87 2.06 -2.87 -1.68
C VAL A 87 1.33 -4.05 -1.05
N ALA A 88 0.02 -3.96 -0.81
CA ALA A 88 -0.75 -5.09 -0.29
C ALA A 88 -0.70 -6.31 -1.22
N THR A 89 -0.86 -6.09 -2.53
CA THR A 89 -0.78 -7.17 -3.52
C THR A 89 0.63 -7.79 -3.55
N ALA A 90 1.67 -6.96 -3.47
CA ALA A 90 3.05 -7.44 -3.41
C ALA A 90 3.33 -8.27 -2.15
N MET A 91 2.84 -7.84 -0.99
CA MET A 91 2.96 -8.61 0.25
C MET A 91 2.24 -9.95 0.15
N VAL A 92 1.01 -9.96 -0.34
CA VAL A 92 0.23 -11.20 -0.53
C VAL A 92 0.94 -12.14 -1.49
N GLY A 93 1.40 -11.66 -2.64
CA GLY A 93 2.12 -12.49 -3.62
C GLY A 93 3.44 -13.04 -3.09
N THR A 94 4.18 -12.25 -2.30
CA THR A 94 5.41 -12.70 -1.65
C THR A 94 5.12 -13.80 -0.62
N LEU A 95 4.13 -13.59 0.26
CA LEU A 95 3.76 -14.57 1.28
C LEU A 95 3.20 -15.86 0.66
N PHE A 96 2.39 -15.74 -0.40
CA PHE A 96 1.88 -16.88 -1.14
C PHE A 96 3.04 -17.69 -1.74
N HIS A 97 3.99 -17.03 -2.43
CA HIS A 97 5.15 -17.70 -3.00
C HIS A 97 5.96 -18.47 -1.94
N LEU A 98 6.19 -17.85 -0.77
CA LEU A 98 6.89 -18.48 0.34
C LEU A 98 6.10 -19.64 0.95
N SER A 99 4.76 -19.55 0.99
CA SER A 99 3.92 -20.63 1.50
C SER A 99 3.90 -21.88 0.61
N CYS A 100 4.12 -21.71 -0.70
CA CYS A 100 4.15 -22.82 -1.66
C CYS A 100 5.54 -23.46 -1.82
N HIS A 101 6.61 -22.75 -1.45
CA HIS A 101 8.00 -23.19 -1.63
C HIS A 101 8.74 -23.20 -0.28
N PRO A 102 8.64 -24.31 0.47
CA PRO A 102 9.22 -24.41 1.82
C PRO A 102 10.75 -24.25 1.83
N ASP A 103 11.42 -24.67 0.76
CA ASP A 103 12.85 -24.46 0.54
C ASP A 103 13.23 -22.96 0.47
N ALA A 104 12.44 -22.17 -0.26
CA ALA A 104 12.61 -20.72 -0.35
C ALA A 104 12.30 -20.05 1.00
N TYR A 105 11.27 -20.52 1.71
CA TYR A 105 10.95 -20.03 3.06
C TYR A 105 12.09 -20.28 4.05
N ASP A 106 12.62 -21.50 4.12
CA ASP A 106 13.69 -21.85 5.06
C ASP A 106 14.96 -21.06 4.80
N ARG A 107 15.27 -20.79 3.53
CA ARG A 107 16.41 -19.95 3.15
C ARG A 107 16.24 -18.49 3.56
N VAL A 108 15.06 -17.89 3.34
CA VAL A 108 14.76 -16.53 3.82
C VAL A 108 14.76 -16.48 5.35
N ALA A 109 14.15 -17.47 6.01
CA ALA A 109 14.04 -17.52 7.46
C ALA A 109 15.43 -17.63 8.12
N THR A 110 16.31 -18.47 7.57
CA THR A 110 17.70 -18.60 8.00
C THR A 110 18.47 -17.29 7.79
N GLU A 111 18.33 -16.66 6.61
CA GLU A 111 18.98 -15.36 6.32
C GLU A 111 18.54 -14.27 7.31
N VAL A 112 17.23 -14.14 7.55
CA VAL A 112 16.68 -13.10 8.45
C VAL A 112 17.04 -13.38 9.92
N ARG A 113 16.82 -14.60 10.41
CA ARG A 113 17.11 -14.97 11.81
C ARG A 113 18.62 -15.04 12.11
N GLY A 114 19.45 -15.32 11.10
CA GLY A 114 20.91 -15.25 11.22
C GLY A 114 21.44 -13.82 11.20
N THR A 115 20.75 -12.92 10.49
CA THR A 115 21.15 -11.50 10.42
C THR A 115 20.72 -10.73 11.66
N PHE A 116 19.49 -10.92 12.15
CA PHE A 116 18.90 -10.14 13.23
C PHE A 116 18.70 -10.95 14.49
N SER A 117 19.21 -10.43 15.62
CA SER A 117 19.09 -11.05 16.94
C SER A 117 17.72 -10.82 17.58
N SER A 118 17.03 -9.73 17.19
CA SER A 118 15.73 -9.32 17.73
C SER A 118 14.93 -8.56 16.69
N ALA A 119 13.60 -8.63 16.79
CA ALA A 119 12.70 -7.86 15.93
C ALA A 119 12.93 -6.34 16.02
N ARG A 120 13.39 -5.82 17.17
CA ARG A 120 13.69 -4.38 17.35
C ARG A 120 14.90 -3.90 16.53
N GLU A 121 15.76 -4.84 16.13
CA GLU A 121 16.96 -4.57 15.34
C GLU A 121 16.65 -4.39 13.85
N ILE A 122 15.46 -4.82 13.40
CA ILE A 122 15.01 -4.69 12.02
C ILE A 122 14.67 -3.22 11.77
N GLN A 123 15.68 -2.48 11.30
CA GLN A 123 15.58 -1.05 10.95
C GLN A 123 16.05 -0.84 9.51
N PRO A 124 15.56 0.21 8.82
CA PRO A 124 16.11 0.62 7.53
C PRO A 124 17.61 0.91 7.65
N GLY A 125 18.44 0.25 6.84
CA GLY A 125 19.89 0.47 6.88
C GLY A 125 20.69 -0.62 6.20
N ALA A 126 22.02 -0.53 6.31
CA ALA A 126 22.96 -1.45 5.68
C ALA A 126 22.72 -2.91 6.07
N LYS A 127 22.35 -3.16 7.34
CA LYS A 127 22.07 -4.50 7.86
C LYS A 127 20.83 -5.15 7.23
N LEU A 128 19.81 -4.38 6.87
CA LEU A 128 18.68 -4.90 6.09
C LEU A 128 19.06 -5.08 4.62
N ALA A 129 19.95 -4.25 4.10
CA ALA A 129 20.43 -4.34 2.73
C ALA A 129 21.25 -5.60 2.44
N THR A 130 21.87 -6.22 3.47
CA THR A 130 22.60 -7.48 3.36
C THR A 130 21.70 -8.71 3.18
N CYS A 131 20.40 -8.62 3.47
CA CYS A 131 19.44 -9.70 3.20
C CYS A 131 19.12 -9.77 1.69
N THR A 132 20.08 -10.27 0.93
CA THR A 132 20.02 -10.31 -0.54
C THR A 132 18.94 -11.26 -1.04
N TYR A 133 18.73 -12.38 -0.36
CA TYR A 133 17.75 -13.38 -0.79
C TYR A 133 16.32 -12.91 -0.50
N LEU A 134 16.05 -12.34 0.68
CA LEU A 134 14.78 -11.68 0.98
C LEU A 134 14.40 -10.63 -0.08
N ARG A 135 15.37 -9.78 -0.48
CA ARG A 135 15.16 -8.77 -1.53
C ARG A 135 14.89 -9.39 -2.90
N ALA A 136 15.56 -10.49 -3.22
CA ALA A 136 15.31 -11.22 -4.45
C ALA A 136 13.87 -11.75 -4.50
N VAL A 137 13.38 -12.37 -3.43
CA VAL A 137 12.00 -12.91 -3.35
C VAL A 137 10.95 -11.80 -3.53
N ILE A 138 11.12 -10.65 -2.87
CA ILE A 138 10.21 -9.49 -3.03
C ILE A 138 10.24 -8.97 -4.48
N LYS A 139 11.43 -8.96 -5.11
CA LYS A 139 11.59 -8.53 -6.51
C LYS A 139 10.97 -9.51 -7.50
N THR A 140 10.97 -10.81 -7.20
CA THR A 140 10.36 -11.85 -8.05
C THR A 140 8.87 -11.55 -8.30
N PHE A 141 8.14 -11.08 -7.28
CA PHE A 141 6.75 -10.64 -7.47
C PHE A 141 6.63 -9.47 -8.46
N HIS A 142 7.47 -8.44 -8.32
CA HIS A 142 7.42 -7.26 -9.19
C HIS A 142 7.78 -7.56 -10.65
N CYS A 143 8.54 -8.62 -10.92
CA CYS A 143 9.05 -8.92 -12.26
C CYS A 143 8.23 -9.96 -13.05
N GLY A 144 7.12 -10.46 -12.50
CA GLY A 144 6.14 -11.25 -13.26
C GLY A 144 6.62 -12.60 -13.81
N ARG A 145 7.80 -13.10 -13.41
CA ARG A 145 8.26 -14.47 -13.67
C ARG A 145 9.22 -14.92 -12.56
N PRO A 146 9.18 -16.20 -12.17
CA PRO A 146 10.25 -16.77 -11.36
C PRO A 146 11.56 -16.63 -12.13
N ARG A 147 12.55 -16.00 -11.49
CA ARG A 147 13.93 -16.30 -11.84
C ARG A 147 14.16 -17.70 -11.28
N ASP A 148 14.30 -18.66 -12.19
CA ASP A 148 14.76 -20.00 -11.86
C ASP A 148 16.00 -19.89 -10.94
N PRO A 149 15.99 -20.45 -9.72
CA PRO A 149 17.16 -20.47 -8.86
C PRO A 149 18.23 -21.45 -9.36
N THR A 150 17.91 -22.31 -10.33
CA THR A 150 18.83 -23.23 -10.99
C THR A 150 19.23 -22.68 -12.35
N GLY A 151 20.43 -22.07 -12.40
CA GLY A 151 21.05 -21.72 -13.67
C GLY A 151 21.36 -22.98 -14.46
N TYR A 152 20.58 -23.21 -15.52
CA TYR A 152 21.09 -23.56 -16.84
C TYR A 152 20.64 -22.49 -17.83
#